data_AF-A0A3S1F4G4-F1
#
_entry.id   AF-A0A3S1F4G4-F1
#
_cell.length_a   1.000
_cell.length_b   1.000
_cell.length_c   1.000
_cell.angle_alpha   90.00
_cell.angle_beta   90.00
_cell.angle_gamma   90.00
#
_symmetry.space_group_name_H-M   'P 1'
#
loop_
_entity.id
_entity.type
_entity.pdbx_description
1 polymer ?
#
loop_
_entity_poly.entity_id
_entity_poly.type
_entity_poly.pdbx_seq_one_letter_code
_entity_poly.pdbx_strand_id
1 'polypeptide(L)'
;DEAAFKPVFEFYAGALARDGLRKKMIARLGPEAGDILDEFLSFCLAEERTGLPGLESFLSTLENAGPEIKREMDQTRDEVRVMTVHAAKGLEAPVVFLVDGGSAPFSDQHLPRLMPFDGSGEHWGGKGYLWRSASDVANGFSRAASVRARELSDDEYRRLLYVGMTRAEDRLIVCGYHGKRAPNAGTWHSIVSRALVGAPESDERLHPATGETVHRFHVTKLPPVAQAAAEEARQTQQFEPLPKTLFQPLPPFEDLPRPLSPSGASALIDEAKEAVIDTGSPVLDTEAEPGFA
;
A
#
# COMPACT_ATOMS: atom_id res chain seq x y z
N ASP A 1 -10.76 25.52 -21.09
CA ASP A 1 -11.23 26.90 -20.81
C ASP A 1 -11.76 27.12 -19.39
N GLU A 2 -12.37 26.15 -18.72
CA GLU A 2 -12.87 26.34 -17.34
C GLU A 2 -11.77 26.58 -16.27
N ALA A 3 -10.57 26.02 -16.47
CA ALA A 3 -9.46 26.10 -15.50
C ALA A 3 -8.94 27.53 -15.22
N ALA A 4 -9.20 28.48 -16.14
CA ALA A 4 -8.73 29.86 -16.00
C ALA A 4 -9.68 30.74 -15.16
N PHE A 5 -10.93 30.30 -14.93
CA PHE A 5 -11.98 31.15 -14.36
C PHE A 5 -12.71 30.52 -13.18
N LYS A 6 -12.56 29.21 -12.96
CA LYS A 6 -13.17 28.51 -11.83
C LYS A 6 -12.24 28.46 -10.62
N PRO A 7 -12.80 28.55 -9.40
CA PRO A 7 -12.11 28.12 -8.19
C PRO A 7 -11.62 26.67 -8.32
N VAL A 8 -10.52 26.34 -7.64
CA VAL A 8 -9.82 25.05 -7.72
C VAL A 8 -10.73 23.88 -7.33
N PHE A 9 -11.44 24.00 -6.22
CA PHE A 9 -12.42 23.02 -5.75
C PHE A 9 -13.53 22.83 -6.78
N GLU A 10 -14.11 23.92 -7.29
CA GLU A 10 -15.19 23.84 -8.28
C GLU A 10 -14.73 23.14 -9.57
N PHE A 11 -13.51 23.45 -10.02
CA PHE A 11 -12.91 22.83 -11.18
C PHE A 11 -12.74 21.31 -11.00
N TYR A 12 -12.10 20.88 -9.90
CA TYR A 12 -11.85 19.46 -9.66
C TYR A 12 -13.12 18.68 -9.27
N ALA A 13 -14.05 19.29 -8.53
CA ALA A 13 -15.35 18.70 -8.22
C ALA A 13 -16.16 18.46 -9.50
N GLY A 14 -16.16 19.42 -10.42
CA GLY A 14 -16.76 19.27 -11.74
C GLY A 14 -16.15 18.10 -12.53
N ALA A 15 -14.81 18.04 -12.59
CA ALA A 15 -14.13 16.95 -13.28
C ALA A 15 -14.44 15.57 -12.66
N LEU A 16 -14.43 15.47 -11.33
CA LEU A 16 -14.64 14.21 -10.63
C LEU A 16 -16.09 13.72 -10.70
N ALA A 17 -17.06 14.63 -10.60
CA ALA A 17 -18.49 14.30 -10.65
C ALA A 17 -19.05 14.33 -12.07
N ARG A 18 -19.21 15.52 -12.67
CA ARG A 18 -19.86 15.74 -13.99
C ARG A 18 -19.14 14.98 -15.10
N ASP A 19 -17.81 15.03 -15.13
CA ASP A 19 -17.02 14.44 -16.22
C ASP A 19 -16.67 12.95 -15.96
N GLY A 20 -17.13 12.40 -14.83
CA GLY A 20 -17.03 10.99 -14.47
C GLY A 20 -15.63 10.51 -14.14
N LEU A 21 -14.66 11.40 -13.84
CA LEU A 21 -13.30 10.98 -13.51
C LEU A 21 -13.25 10.13 -12.24
N ARG A 22 -14.08 10.41 -11.22
CA ARG A 22 -14.15 9.58 -10.00
C ARG A 22 -14.48 8.14 -10.34
N LYS A 23 -15.51 7.91 -11.16
CA LYS A 23 -15.91 6.57 -11.60
C LYS A 23 -14.75 5.85 -12.32
N LYS A 24 -14.04 6.56 -13.21
CA LYS A 24 -12.88 6.01 -13.93
C LYS A 24 -11.71 5.67 -13.00
N MET A 25 -11.41 6.54 -12.03
CA MET A 25 -10.32 6.33 -11.08
C MET A 25 -10.63 5.17 -10.14
N ILE A 26 -11.84 5.10 -9.58
CA ILE A 26 -12.27 3.99 -8.73
C ILE A 26 -12.27 2.67 -9.53
N ALA A 27 -12.78 2.66 -10.76
CA ALA A 27 -12.75 1.46 -11.60
C ALA A 27 -11.31 0.98 -11.91
N ARG A 28 -10.34 1.90 -12.00
CA ARG A 28 -8.96 1.56 -12.34
C ARG A 28 -8.08 1.20 -11.14
N LEU A 29 -8.28 1.89 -10.02
CA LEU A 29 -7.41 1.89 -8.84
C LEU A 29 -8.07 1.22 -7.61
N GLY A 30 -9.37 0.97 -7.66
CA GLY A 30 -10.15 0.39 -6.57
C GLY A 30 -10.92 1.42 -5.74
N PRO A 31 -11.76 0.95 -4.81
CA PRO A 31 -12.59 1.80 -3.95
C PRO A 31 -11.78 2.78 -3.10
N GLU A 32 -10.56 2.39 -2.71
CA GLU A 32 -9.60 3.19 -1.95
C GLU A 32 -9.19 4.51 -2.63
N ALA A 33 -9.35 4.61 -3.94
CA ALA A 33 -9.13 5.87 -4.64
C ALA A 33 -10.19 6.92 -4.24
N GLY A 34 -11.38 6.51 -3.81
CA GLY A 34 -12.44 7.40 -3.33
C GLY A 34 -11.97 8.28 -2.17
N ASP A 35 -11.44 7.66 -1.12
CA ASP A 35 -10.95 8.37 0.08
C ASP A 35 -9.86 9.38 -0.26
N ILE A 36 -8.92 9.03 -1.14
CA ILE A 36 -7.86 9.94 -1.61
C ILE A 36 -8.46 11.12 -2.38
N LEU A 37 -9.47 10.87 -3.21
CA LEU A 37 -10.16 11.92 -3.97
C LEU A 37 -10.96 12.85 -3.06
N ASP A 38 -11.56 12.33 -1.99
CA ASP A 38 -12.30 13.13 -1.01
C ASP A 38 -11.38 13.99 -0.17
N GLU A 39 -10.23 13.46 0.25
CA GLU A 39 -9.22 14.24 0.97
C GLU A 39 -8.58 15.30 0.05
N PHE A 40 -8.33 14.94 -1.22
CA PHE A 40 -7.85 15.90 -2.22
C PHE A 40 -8.84 17.06 -2.43
N LEU A 41 -10.14 16.77 -2.53
CA LEU A 41 -11.18 17.80 -2.63
C LEU A 41 -11.27 18.64 -1.35
N SER A 42 -11.14 18.02 -0.19
CA SER A 42 -11.10 18.73 1.10
C SER A 42 -9.90 19.68 1.18
N PHE A 43 -8.75 19.25 0.69
CA PHE A 43 -7.56 20.09 0.57
C PHE A 43 -7.75 21.25 -0.43
N CYS A 44 -8.36 20.99 -1.60
CA CYS A 44 -8.72 22.07 -2.55
C CYS A 44 -9.62 23.13 -1.89
N LEU A 45 -10.63 22.69 -1.14
CA LEU A 45 -11.55 23.59 -0.44
C LEU A 45 -10.85 24.38 0.69
N ALA A 46 -9.91 23.76 1.40
CA ALA A 46 -9.13 24.42 2.44
C ALA A 46 -8.24 25.52 1.85
N GLU A 47 -7.54 25.23 0.74
CA GLU A 47 -6.67 26.19 0.05
C GLU A 47 -7.46 27.39 -0.50
N GLU A 48 -8.67 27.20 -1.00
CA GLU A 48 -9.51 28.34 -1.41
C GLU A 48 -9.81 29.31 -0.26
N ARG A 49 -9.91 28.80 0.97
CA ARG A 49 -10.19 29.63 2.16
C ARG A 49 -8.96 30.40 2.63
N THR A 50 -7.75 30.03 2.22
CA THR A 50 -6.52 30.77 2.58
C THR A 50 -6.35 32.04 1.76
N GLY A 51 -7.10 32.20 0.66
CA GLY A 51 -7.20 33.44 -0.10
C GLY A 51 -6.12 33.64 -1.17
N LEU A 52 -5.39 32.59 -1.55
CA LEU A 52 -4.48 32.59 -2.71
C LEU A 52 -5.23 32.04 -3.94
N PRO A 53 -5.79 32.90 -4.81
CA PRO A 53 -6.58 32.42 -5.94
C PRO A 53 -5.70 31.82 -7.04
N GLY A 54 -6.20 30.75 -7.66
CA GLY A 54 -5.67 30.23 -8.92
C GLY A 54 -4.98 28.87 -8.82
N LEU A 55 -5.06 28.13 -9.92
CA LEU A 55 -4.55 26.76 -10.01
C LEU A 55 -3.03 26.66 -9.85
N GLU A 56 -2.29 27.67 -10.32
CA GLU A 56 -0.82 27.72 -10.19
C GLU A 56 -0.38 27.80 -8.73
N SER A 57 -1.03 28.64 -7.94
CA SER A 57 -0.75 28.75 -6.50
C SER A 57 -1.07 27.45 -5.78
N PHE A 58 -2.21 26.83 -6.11
CA PHE A 58 -2.59 25.54 -5.54
C PHE A 58 -1.58 24.44 -5.87
N LEU A 59 -1.11 24.34 -7.13
CA LEU A 59 -0.11 23.35 -7.53
C LEU A 59 1.20 23.56 -6.77
N SER A 60 1.64 24.82 -6.62
CA SER A 60 2.80 25.16 -5.82
C SER A 60 2.63 24.74 -4.35
N THR A 61 1.46 24.97 -3.74
CA THR A 61 1.20 24.49 -2.37
C THR A 61 1.20 22.98 -2.32
N LEU A 62 0.55 22.30 -3.27
CA LEU A 62 0.47 20.84 -3.30
C LEU A 62 1.85 20.18 -3.42
N GLU A 63 2.75 20.76 -4.22
CA GLU A 63 4.13 20.26 -4.38
C GLU A 63 4.98 20.46 -3.13
N ASN A 64 4.80 21.59 -2.43
CA ASN A 64 5.63 21.95 -1.26
C ASN A 64 5.07 21.47 0.09
N ALA A 65 3.75 21.35 0.19
CA ALA A 65 3.02 21.13 1.43
C ALA A 65 1.75 20.27 1.19
N GLY A 66 1.82 19.33 0.26
CA GLY A 66 0.72 18.40 0.00
C GLY A 66 0.35 17.58 1.24
N PRO A 67 -0.93 17.21 1.40
CA PRO A 67 -1.40 16.49 2.58
C PRO A 67 -0.79 15.08 2.65
N GLU A 68 -0.23 14.73 3.80
CA GLU A 68 0.17 13.35 4.11
C GLU A 68 -1.02 12.58 4.69
N ILE A 69 -1.60 11.70 3.89
CA ILE A 69 -2.73 10.87 4.30
C ILE A 69 -2.19 9.58 4.94
N LYS A 70 -2.23 9.53 6.28
CA LYS A 70 -1.91 8.30 7.02
C LYS A 70 -3.18 7.47 7.16
N ARG A 71 -3.23 6.33 6.48
CA ARG A 71 -4.29 5.33 6.64
C ARG A 71 -3.85 4.22 7.57
N GLU A 72 -4.79 3.77 8.39
CA GLU A 72 -4.64 2.53 9.14
C GLU A 72 -5.00 1.36 8.22
N MET A 73 -4.08 0.42 8.06
CA MET A 73 -4.33 -0.78 7.28
C MET A 73 -5.18 -1.73 8.13
N ASP A 74 -6.43 -1.94 7.71
CA ASP A 74 -7.31 -2.89 8.37
C ASP A 74 -6.81 -4.32 8.11
N GLN A 75 -6.62 -5.10 9.18
CA GLN A 75 -6.14 -6.48 9.08
C GLN A 75 -7.21 -7.45 8.57
N THR A 76 -8.48 -7.04 8.54
CA THR A 76 -9.63 -7.91 8.23
C THR A 76 -10.03 -7.92 6.76
N ARG A 77 -9.46 -7.03 5.94
CA ARG A 77 -9.75 -6.95 4.50
C ARG A 77 -8.99 -8.03 3.73
N ASP A 78 -9.64 -8.58 2.69
CA ASP A 78 -9.05 -9.58 1.78
C ASP A 78 -8.15 -8.91 0.74
N GLU A 79 -7.00 -8.40 1.19
CA GLU A 79 -6.06 -7.63 0.37
C GLU A 79 -4.58 -7.93 0.66
N VAL A 80 -3.72 -7.67 -0.33
CA VAL A 80 -2.27 -7.78 -0.17
C VAL A 80 -1.73 -6.50 0.44
N ARG A 81 -1.11 -6.63 1.62
CA ARG A 81 -0.52 -5.51 2.36
C ARG A 81 0.92 -5.28 1.94
N VAL A 82 1.20 -4.12 1.35
CA VAL A 82 2.56 -3.69 1.02
C VAL A 82 3.02 -2.64 2.03
N MET A 83 4.08 -2.95 2.77
CA MET A 83 4.63 -2.08 3.81
C MET A 83 6.14 -2.26 3.94
N THR A 84 6.79 -1.33 4.65
CA THR A 84 8.21 -1.47 4.98
C THR A 84 8.40 -2.48 6.12
N VAL A 85 9.58 -3.10 6.18
CA VAL A 85 9.92 -4.04 7.27
C VAL A 85 9.83 -3.39 8.66
N HIS A 86 10.13 -2.10 8.75
CA HIS A 86 9.97 -1.33 9.99
C HIS A 86 8.50 -1.26 10.42
N ALA A 87 7.60 -0.97 9.48
CA ALA A 87 6.15 -0.90 9.73
C ALA A 87 5.55 -2.29 10.06
N ALA A 88 6.16 -3.37 9.57
CA ALA A 88 5.73 -4.74 9.85
C ALA A 88 6.10 -5.23 11.26
N LYS A 89 6.89 -4.47 12.04
CA LYS A 89 7.34 -4.90 13.38
C LYS A 89 6.14 -5.11 14.30
N GLY A 90 6.01 -6.33 14.84
CA GLY A 90 4.91 -6.71 15.73
C GLY A 90 3.63 -7.16 15.00
N LEU A 91 3.63 -7.13 13.67
CA LEU A 91 2.59 -7.75 12.84
C LEU A 91 3.04 -9.13 12.40
N GLU A 92 2.08 -10.00 12.10
CA GLU A 92 2.31 -11.36 11.60
C GLU A 92 1.34 -11.65 10.44
N ALA A 93 1.77 -12.52 9.53
CA ALA A 93 0.94 -12.96 8.42
C ALA A 93 1.24 -14.44 8.06
N PRO A 94 0.25 -15.20 7.59
CA PRO A 94 0.45 -16.57 7.11
C PRO A 94 1.53 -16.65 6.03
N VAL A 95 1.53 -15.69 5.10
CA VAL A 95 2.48 -15.63 3.99
C VAL A 95 3.13 -14.26 3.95
N VAL A 96 4.47 -14.22 3.90
CA VAL A 96 5.25 -12.99 3.79
C VAL A 96 6.17 -13.06 2.57
N PHE A 97 6.09 -12.03 1.73
CA PHE A 97 7.04 -11.78 0.65
C PHE A 97 8.05 -10.73 1.10
N LEU A 98 9.29 -11.16 1.32
CA LEU A 98 10.41 -10.28 1.62
C LEU A 98 11.15 -9.93 0.32
N VAL A 99 10.87 -8.74 -0.20
CA VAL A 99 11.39 -8.27 -1.50
C VAL A 99 12.56 -7.31 -1.27
N ASP A 100 13.71 -7.60 -1.89
CA ASP A 100 14.91 -6.78 -1.83
C ASP A 100 15.28 -6.22 -3.23
N GLY A 101 15.72 -4.96 -3.29
CA GLY A 101 16.05 -4.27 -4.53
C GLY A 101 17.40 -4.67 -5.15
N GLY A 102 18.13 -5.61 -4.53
CA GLY A 102 19.40 -6.14 -5.03
C GLY A 102 20.59 -5.17 -4.96
N SER A 103 20.34 -3.90 -4.58
CA SER A 103 21.35 -2.88 -4.36
C SER A 103 22.14 -3.13 -3.09
N ALA A 104 23.34 -2.56 -3.00
CA ALA A 104 24.10 -2.59 -1.76
C ALA A 104 23.28 -1.92 -0.63
N PRO A 105 23.27 -2.50 0.58
CA PRO A 105 22.57 -1.92 1.74
C PRO A 105 23.14 -0.57 2.18
N PHE A 106 24.34 -0.23 1.69
CA PHE A 106 25.07 0.97 2.04
C PHE A 106 25.70 1.62 0.80
N SER A 107 25.62 2.95 0.75
CA SER A 107 26.30 3.78 -0.24
C SER A 107 26.96 4.98 0.43
N ASP A 108 28.25 5.19 0.16
CA ASP A 108 29.03 6.31 0.67
C ASP A 108 28.41 7.69 0.33
N GLN A 109 27.62 7.74 -0.74
CA GLN A 109 26.94 8.95 -1.19
C GLN A 109 25.78 9.35 -0.29
N HIS A 110 25.16 8.39 0.41
CA HIS A 110 24.00 8.64 1.28
C HIS A 110 24.36 8.94 2.73
N LEU A 111 25.65 8.82 3.13
CA LEU A 111 26.02 9.20 4.49
C LEU A 111 25.93 10.71 4.67
N PRO A 112 25.43 11.19 5.82
CA PRO A 112 25.43 12.60 6.16
C PRO A 112 26.85 13.19 6.08
N ARG A 113 26.99 14.40 5.53
CA ARG A 113 28.29 15.11 5.55
C ARG A 113 28.68 15.53 6.96
N LEU A 114 27.72 15.75 7.84
CA LEU A 114 27.97 16.02 9.25
C LEU A 114 27.72 14.73 10.04
N MET A 115 28.78 14.10 10.53
CA MET A 115 28.68 12.83 11.26
C MET A 115 28.95 13.02 12.75
N PRO A 116 28.13 12.43 13.65
CA PRO A 116 28.44 12.45 15.06
C PRO A 116 29.71 11.62 15.33
N PHE A 117 30.54 12.06 16.26
CA PHE A 117 31.66 11.29 16.76
C PHE A 117 31.86 11.50 18.26
N ASP A 118 32.31 10.44 18.92
CA ASP A 118 32.77 10.50 20.30
C ASP A 118 34.31 10.53 20.27
N GLY A 119 34.88 11.66 20.66
CA GLY A 119 36.33 11.81 20.77
C GLY A 119 36.80 11.32 22.13
N SER A 120 37.85 10.51 22.11
CA SER A 120 38.57 10.05 23.30
C SER A 120 40.04 10.44 23.23
N GLY A 121 40.33 11.60 22.63
CA GLY A 121 41.69 12.06 22.38
C GLY A 121 42.28 12.82 23.55
N GLU A 122 43.61 12.88 23.60
CA GLU A 122 44.38 13.61 24.63
C GLU A 122 44.06 15.11 24.65
N HIS A 123 43.69 15.68 23.50
CA HIS A 123 43.41 17.11 23.32
C HIS A 123 41.91 17.45 23.35
N TRP A 124 41.04 16.46 23.15
CA TRP A 124 39.61 16.66 23.11
C TRP A 124 38.87 15.35 23.43
N GLY A 125 38.07 15.40 24.49
CA GLY A 125 37.20 14.33 24.93
C GLY A 125 35.75 14.81 24.96
N GLY A 126 34.84 14.08 24.32
CA GLY A 126 33.42 14.42 24.32
C GLY A 126 32.70 14.04 23.04
N LYS A 127 31.42 14.42 22.97
CA LYS A 127 30.58 14.23 21.78
C LYS A 127 30.69 15.45 20.87
N GLY A 128 30.78 15.22 19.56
CA GLY A 128 30.96 16.29 18.59
C GLY A 128 30.53 15.86 17.19
N TYR A 129 30.74 16.75 16.23
CA TYR A 129 30.42 16.49 14.84
C TYR A 129 31.63 16.65 13.94
N LEU A 130 31.84 15.68 13.06
CA LEU A 130 32.86 15.65 12.04
C LEU A 130 32.24 16.05 10.69
N TRP A 131 32.82 17.05 10.04
CA TRP A 131 32.50 17.34 8.65
C TRP A 131 33.28 16.39 7.71
N ARG A 132 32.57 15.45 7.10
CA ARG A 132 33.09 14.60 6.01
C ARG A 132 33.04 15.37 4.70
N SER A 133 34.21 15.89 4.32
CA SER A 133 34.47 16.47 3.01
C SER A 133 34.68 15.38 1.95
N ALA A 134 34.97 15.78 0.71
CA ALA A 134 35.22 14.87 -0.40
C ALA A 134 36.45 13.97 -0.15
N SER A 135 36.54 12.87 -0.90
CA SER A 135 37.52 11.81 -0.69
C SER A 135 38.98 12.27 -0.84
N ASP A 136 39.21 13.35 -1.58
CA ASP A 136 40.52 13.98 -1.82
C ASP A 136 41.13 14.63 -0.56
N VAL A 137 40.29 15.00 0.41
CA VAL A 137 40.72 15.61 1.68
C VAL A 137 40.43 14.72 2.89
N ALA A 138 40.09 13.45 2.67
CA ALA A 138 39.80 12.49 3.73
C ALA A 138 41.07 12.08 4.50
N ASN A 139 41.05 12.27 5.82
CA ASN A 139 42.11 11.81 6.73
C ASN A 139 41.79 10.42 7.33
N GLY A 140 42.71 9.88 8.15
CA GLY A 140 42.51 8.57 8.81
C GLY A 140 41.24 8.51 9.68
N PHE A 141 40.91 9.61 10.36
CA PHE A 141 39.74 9.70 11.23
C PHE A 141 38.42 9.64 10.45
N SER A 142 38.28 10.46 9.40
CA SER A 142 37.09 10.45 8.53
C SER A 142 36.87 9.13 7.79
N ARG A 143 37.97 8.45 7.39
CA ARG A 143 37.90 7.10 6.83
C ARG A 143 37.40 6.08 7.86
N ALA A 144 37.97 6.07 9.06
CA ALA A 144 37.53 5.18 10.13
C ALA A 144 36.05 5.41 10.52
N ALA A 145 35.62 6.67 10.58
CA ALA A 145 34.22 7.00 10.85
C ALA A 145 33.27 6.50 9.75
N SER A 146 33.69 6.58 8.48
CA SER A 146 32.90 6.08 7.35
C SER A 146 32.80 4.54 7.35
N VAL A 147 33.90 3.85 7.67
CA VAL A 147 33.91 2.38 7.84
C VAL A 147 32.97 1.97 8.96
N ARG A 148 33.02 2.63 10.12
CA ARG A 148 32.13 2.35 11.24
C ARG A 148 30.65 2.59 10.89
N ALA A 149 30.35 3.67 10.19
CA ALA A 149 28.99 3.96 9.73
C ALA A 149 28.47 2.89 8.75
N ARG A 150 29.35 2.37 7.89
CA ARG A 150 29.05 1.23 7.02
C ARG A 150 28.71 -0.03 7.82
N GLU A 151 29.55 -0.39 8.78
CA GLU A 151 29.33 -1.56 9.63
C GLU A 151 28.00 -1.48 10.37
N LEU A 152 27.67 -0.32 10.95
CA LEU A 152 26.38 -0.10 11.62
C LEU A 152 25.19 -0.22 10.65
N SER A 153 25.33 0.28 9.42
CA SER A 153 24.30 0.15 8.38
C SER A 153 24.10 -1.30 7.95
N ASP A 154 25.19 -2.05 7.79
CA ASP A 154 25.17 -3.47 7.44
C ASP A 154 24.52 -4.30 8.57
N ASP A 155 24.79 -3.96 9.84
CA ASP A 155 24.18 -4.60 11.00
C ASP A 155 22.68 -4.32 11.10
N GLU A 156 22.24 -3.08 10.88
CA GLU A 156 20.81 -2.76 10.86
C GLU A 156 20.11 -3.44 9.67
N TYR A 157 20.76 -3.52 8.50
CA TYR A 157 20.22 -4.23 7.35
C TYR A 157 20.01 -5.74 7.62
N ARG A 158 20.93 -6.38 8.36
CA ARG A 158 20.76 -7.77 8.84
C ARG A 158 19.68 -7.89 9.91
N ARG A 159 19.55 -6.89 10.78
CA ARG A 159 18.47 -6.86 11.78
C ARG A 159 17.10 -6.78 11.12
N LEU A 160 16.97 -5.99 10.05
CA LEU A 160 15.74 -5.92 9.27
C LEU A 160 15.42 -7.24 8.59
N LEU A 161 16.43 -7.96 8.06
CA LEU A 161 16.24 -9.32 7.58
C LEU A 161 15.63 -10.21 8.66
N TYR A 162 16.19 -10.21 9.87
CA TYR A 162 15.66 -10.98 10.99
C TYR A 162 14.20 -10.59 11.33
N VAL A 163 13.92 -9.28 11.40
CA VAL A 163 12.55 -8.80 11.65
C VAL A 163 11.60 -9.32 10.57
N GLY A 164 11.94 -9.15 9.29
CA GLY A 164 11.14 -9.58 8.15
C GLY A 164 10.91 -11.09 8.10
N MET A 165 11.95 -11.90 8.32
CA MET A 165 11.86 -13.36 8.33
C MET A 165 10.95 -13.89 9.44
N THR A 166 10.90 -13.20 10.58
CA THR A 166 10.09 -13.60 11.75
C THR A 166 8.64 -13.09 11.69
N ARG A 167 8.22 -12.41 10.61
CA ARG A 167 6.81 -12.01 10.44
C ARG A 167 5.95 -13.09 9.80
N ALA A 168 6.58 -14.12 9.21
CA ALA A 168 5.89 -15.20 8.51
C ALA A 168 5.50 -16.31 9.49
N GLU A 169 4.22 -16.71 9.47
CA GLU A 169 3.74 -17.87 10.25
C GLU A 169 3.93 -19.17 9.47
N ASP A 170 3.40 -19.27 8.24
CA ASP A 170 3.43 -20.51 7.46
C ASP A 170 4.47 -20.50 6.34
N ARG A 171 4.61 -19.38 5.63
CA ARG A 171 5.46 -19.30 4.43
C ARG A 171 6.17 -17.96 4.31
N LEU A 172 7.50 -18.06 4.15
CA LEU A 172 8.35 -16.95 3.78
C LEU A 172 8.83 -17.12 2.34
N ILE A 173 8.65 -16.09 1.52
CA ILE A 173 9.21 -15.99 0.17
C ILE A 173 10.24 -14.86 0.20
N VAL A 174 11.51 -15.18 -0.03
CA VAL A 174 12.57 -14.19 -0.15
C VAL A 174 12.91 -14.04 -1.62
N CYS A 175 12.76 -12.85 -2.18
CA CYS A 175 13.04 -12.58 -3.58
C CYS A 175 13.66 -11.20 -3.75
N GLY A 176 14.18 -10.95 -4.95
CA GLY A 176 14.69 -9.63 -5.29
C GLY A 176 14.84 -9.45 -6.78
N TYR A 177 14.99 -8.19 -7.17
CA TYR A 177 15.26 -7.81 -8.54
C TYR A 177 16.65 -7.21 -8.65
N HIS A 178 17.39 -7.58 -9.68
CA HIS A 178 18.60 -6.88 -10.06
C HIS A 178 18.57 -6.59 -11.55
N GLY A 179 19.14 -5.44 -11.95
CA GLY A 179 19.32 -5.12 -13.36
C GLY A 179 20.39 -5.99 -14.01
N LYS A 180 21.06 -5.43 -15.03
CA LYS A 180 22.15 -6.14 -15.75
C LYS A 180 23.35 -6.52 -14.89
N ARG A 181 23.52 -5.87 -13.73
CA ARG A 181 24.62 -6.15 -12.80
C ARG A 181 24.21 -7.26 -11.85
N ALA A 182 25.15 -8.15 -11.54
CA ALA A 182 24.94 -9.19 -10.55
C ALA A 182 24.58 -8.57 -9.18
N PRO A 183 23.71 -9.23 -8.40
CA PRO A 183 23.29 -8.74 -7.10
C PRO A 183 24.49 -8.73 -6.13
N ASN A 184 24.47 -7.81 -5.16
CA ASN A 184 25.50 -7.78 -4.13
C ASN A 184 25.40 -9.03 -3.24
N ALA A 185 26.55 -9.63 -2.88
CA ALA A 185 26.63 -10.76 -1.97
C ALA A 185 26.05 -10.48 -0.57
N GLY A 186 25.89 -9.21 -0.21
CA GLY A 186 25.27 -8.75 1.04
C GLY A 186 23.75 -8.59 1.00
N THR A 187 23.08 -8.79 -0.15
CA THR A 187 21.61 -8.75 -0.26
C THR A 187 20.93 -9.81 0.62
N TRP A 188 19.69 -9.55 1.03
CA TRP A 188 18.91 -10.51 1.83
C TRP A 188 18.80 -11.88 1.16
N HIS A 189 18.48 -11.89 -0.14
CA HIS A 189 18.40 -13.13 -0.91
C HIS A 189 19.72 -13.90 -0.90
N SER A 190 20.87 -13.21 -1.08
CA SER A 190 22.19 -13.86 -1.07
C SER A 190 22.59 -14.39 0.31
N ILE A 191 22.20 -13.70 1.39
CA ILE A 191 22.44 -14.15 2.76
C ILE A 191 21.64 -15.43 3.02
N VAL A 192 20.35 -15.42 2.72
CA VAL A 192 19.44 -16.57 2.95
C VAL A 192 19.85 -17.76 2.07
N SER A 193 20.13 -17.53 0.79
CA SER A 193 20.53 -18.60 -0.15
C SER A 193 21.81 -19.30 0.33
N ARG A 194 22.82 -18.53 0.77
CA ARG A 194 24.08 -19.09 1.26
C ARG A 194 23.88 -19.97 2.50
N ALA A 195 22.93 -19.62 3.36
CA ALA A 195 22.64 -20.38 4.57
C ALA A 195 21.85 -21.67 4.29
N LEU A 196 20.91 -21.63 3.33
CA LEU A 196 19.92 -22.69 3.17
C LEU A 196 20.15 -23.63 1.98
N VAL A 197 20.77 -23.19 0.88
CA VAL A 197 20.85 -23.99 -0.36
C VAL A 197 21.58 -25.33 -0.17
N GLY A 198 22.58 -25.39 0.72
CA GLY A 198 23.33 -26.63 1.01
C GLY A 198 22.72 -27.51 2.11
N ALA A 199 21.56 -27.14 2.67
CA ALA A 199 20.93 -27.88 3.75
C ALA A 199 20.23 -29.15 3.21
N PRO A 200 20.23 -30.28 3.95
CA PRO A 200 19.50 -31.49 3.57
C PRO A 200 18.00 -31.28 3.35
N GLU A 201 17.42 -30.24 3.97
CA GLU A 201 16.02 -29.87 3.91
C GLU A 201 15.67 -28.95 2.71
N SER A 202 16.65 -28.67 1.85
CA SER A 202 16.49 -27.83 0.66
C SER A 202 16.37 -28.64 -0.62
N ASP A 203 15.34 -28.32 -1.40
CA ASP A 203 15.15 -28.84 -2.75
C ASP A 203 15.21 -27.71 -3.78
N GLU A 204 15.66 -28.04 -4.99
CA GLU A 204 15.52 -27.18 -6.16
C GLU A 204 14.21 -27.47 -6.89
N ARG A 205 13.54 -26.41 -7.36
CA ARG A 205 12.35 -26.49 -8.20
C ARG A 205 12.41 -25.43 -9.28
N LEU A 206 11.69 -25.66 -10.38
CA LEU A 206 11.52 -24.64 -11.41
C LEU A 206 10.31 -23.78 -11.06
N HIS A 207 10.48 -22.46 -11.15
CA HIS A 207 9.41 -21.51 -10.96
C HIS A 207 8.37 -21.70 -12.08
N PRO A 208 7.08 -21.87 -11.77
CA PRO A 208 6.07 -22.28 -12.76
C PRO A 208 5.85 -21.24 -13.87
N ALA A 209 6.06 -19.95 -13.58
CA ALA A 209 5.84 -18.87 -14.55
C ALA A 209 7.11 -18.44 -15.31
N THR A 210 8.29 -18.54 -14.68
CA THR A 210 9.54 -18.01 -15.25
C THR A 210 10.52 -19.11 -15.68
N GLY A 211 10.34 -20.34 -15.21
CA GLY A 211 11.28 -21.44 -15.45
C GLY A 211 12.60 -21.29 -14.71
N GLU A 212 12.75 -20.28 -13.84
CA GLU A 212 13.96 -20.06 -13.07
C GLU A 212 14.07 -21.06 -11.92
N THR A 213 15.29 -21.44 -11.55
CA THR A 213 15.52 -22.29 -10.39
C THR A 213 15.21 -21.52 -9.11
N VAL A 214 14.32 -22.08 -8.30
CA VAL A 214 13.99 -21.61 -6.96
C VAL A 214 14.39 -22.68 -5.94
N HIS A 215 14.91 -22.22 -4.80
CA HIS A 215 15.26 -23.09 -3.70
C HIS A 215 14.13 -23.11 -2.67
N ARG A 216 13.68 -24.32 -2.29
CA ARG A 216 12.66 -24.53 -1.28
C ARG A 216 13.25 -25.24 -0.07
N PHE A 217 13.41 -24.50 1.01
CA PHE A 217 13.74 -25.05 2.32
C PHE A 217 12.46 -25.46 3.06
N HIS A 218 12.40 -26.67 3.61
CA HIS A 218 11.27 -27.11 4.43
C HIS A 218 11.67 -28.22 5.41
N VAL A 219 11.46 -27.98 6.71
CA VAL A 219 11.71 -29.00 7.76
C VAL A 219 10.50 -29.92 7.93
N THR A 220 9.30 -29.36 7.82
CA THR A 220 8.05 -30.12 7.99
C THR A 220 7.55 -30.62 6.63
N LYS A 221 7.35 -31.93 6.51
CA LYS A 221 6.66 -32.55 5.36
C LYS A 221 5.15 -32.31 5.48
N LEU A 222 4.73 -31.09 5.20
CA LEU A 222 3.30 -30.81 5.01
C LEU A 222 2.86 -31.40 3.67
N PRO A 223 1.71 -32.10 3.61
CA PRO A 223 1.14 -32.48 2.33
C PRO A 223 0.99 -31.22 1.46
N PRO A 224 1.17 -31.31 0.13
CA PRO A 224 0.91 -30.17 -0.72
C PRO A 224 -0.50 -29.67 -0.39
N VAL A 225 -0.60 -28.41 0.02
CA VAL A 225 -1.89 -27.72 0.01
C VAL A 225 -2.28 -27.79 -1.45
N ALA A 226 -3.19 -28.71 -1.77
CA ALA A 226 -3.87 -28.66 -3.03
C ALA A 226 -4.38 -27.22 -3.07
N GLN A 227 -3.90 -26.42 -4.02
CA GLN A 227 -4.76 -25.38 -4.53
C GLN A 227 -6.03 -26.18 -4.84
N ALA A 228 -7.07 -26.00 -4.02
CA ALA A 228 -8.38 -26.28 -4.52
C ALA A 228 -8.36 -25.50 -5.83
N ALA A 229 -8.36 -26.21 -6.95
CA ALA A 229 -8.58 -25.63 -8.24
C ALA A 229 -9.99 -25.06 -8.14
N ALA A 230 -10.13 -23.92 -7.48
CA ALA A 230 -11.36 -23.17 -7.36
C ALA A 230 -11.70 -22.52 -8.72
N GLU A 231 -10.83 -22.72 -9.72
CA GLU A 231 -11.09 -22.44 -11.13
C GLU A 231 -11.64 -23.63 -11.92
N GLU A 232 -11.69 -24.85 -11.36
CA GLU A 232 -12.37 -25.98 -11.98
C GLU A 232 -13.39 -26.55 -10.98
N ALA A 233 -14.63 -26.06 -11.09
CA ALA A 233 -15.81 -26.44 -10.30
C ALA A 233 -16.23 -25.52 -9.14
N ARG A 234 -16.17 -24.19 -9.30
CA ARG A 234 -17.49 -23.53 -9.20
C ARG A 234 -18.29 -24.10 -10.35
N GLN A 235 -18.97 -25.23 -10.12
CA GLN A 235 -20.11 -25.57 -10.94
C GLN A 235 -20.90 -24.27 -10.99
N THR A 236 -20.97 -23.65 -12.16
CA THR A 236 -22.03 -22.71 -12.43
C THR A 236 -23.26 -23.55 -12.10
N GLN A 237 -23.80 -23.41 -10.89
CA GLN A 237 -25.13 -23.89 -10.62
C GLN A 237 -25.90 -23.19 -11.73
N GLN A 238 -26.35 -23.97 -12.71
CA GLN A 238 -27.27 -23.48 -13.70
C GLN A 238 -28.49 -23.13 -12.87
N PHE A 239 -28.53 -21.89 -12.41
CA PHE A 239 -29.73 -21.32 -11.87
C PHE A 239 -30.75 -21.51 -12.99
N GLU A 240 -31.87 -22.16 -12.68
CA GLU A 240 -33.01 -22.13 -13.58
C GLU A 240 -33.25 -20.67 -13.98
N PRO A 241 -33.68 -20.41 -15.23
CA PRO A 241 -33.92 -19.05 -15.68
C PRO A 241 -34.73 -18.30 -14.63
N LEU A 242 -34.19 -17.17 -14.17
CA LEU A 242 -34.78 -16.34 -13.14
C LEU A 242 -36.30 -16.21 -13.39
N PRO A 243 -37.14 -16.48 -12.38
CA PRO A 243 -38.59 -16.36 -12.55
C PRO A 243 -38.94 -15.01 -13.16
N LYS A 244 -39.76 -15.01 -14.21
CA LYS A 244 -40.12 -13.77 -14.93
C LYS A 244 -40.72 -12.69 -14.02
N THR A 245 -41.24 -13.08 -12.85
CA THR A 245 -41.76 -12.21 -11.80
C THR A 245 -40.70 -11.31 -11.17
N LEU A 246 -39.41 -11.66 -11.21
CA LEU A 246 -38.32 -10.80 -10.71
C LEU A 246 -38.10 -9.55 -11.57
N PHE A 247 -38.50 -9.60 -12.84
CA PHE A 247 -38.41 -8.48 -13.78
C PHE A 247 -39.72 -7.71 -13.91
N GLN A 248 -40.76 -8.10 -13.15
CA GLN A 248 -41.99 -7.34 -13.08
C GLN A 248 -41.82 -6.24 -12.03
N PRO A 249 -42.19 -4.98 -12.33
CA PRO A 249 -42.21 -3.94 -11.30
C PRO A 249 -43.10 -4.40 -10.15
N LEU A 250 -42.57 -4.33 -8.92
CA LEU A 250 -43.32 -4.64 -7.72
C LEU A 250 -44.62 -3.82 -7.72
N PRO A 251 -45.77 -4.43 -7.36
CA PRO A 251 -46.97 -3.65 -7.14
C PRO A 251 -46.65 -2.56 -6.10
N PRO A 252 -47.18 -1.35 -6.27
CA PRO A 252 -46.95 -0.27 -5.31
C PRO A 252 -47.30 -0.79 -3.92
N PHE A 253 -46.39 -0.59 -2.96
CA PHE A 253 -46.62 -0.95 -1.57
C PHE A 253 -47.94 -0.30 -1.14
N GLU A 254 -48.89 -1.11 -0.65
CA GLU A 254 -50.00 -0.57 0.12
C GLU A 254 -49.38 0.03 1.38
N ASP A 255 -49.48 1.35 1.51
CA ASP A 255 -49.18 2.02 2.76
C ASP A 255 -50.10 1.43 3.83
N LEU A 256 -49.55 0.54 4.66
CA LEU A 256 -50.25 0.10 5.85
C LEU A 256 -50.66 1.36 6.63
N PRO A 257 -51.93 1.45 7.08
CA PRO A 257 -52.37 2.59 7.84
C PRO A 257 -51.42 2.76 9.02
N ARG A 258 -50.88 3.98 9.19
CA ARG A 258 -50.00 4.30 10.31
C ARG A 258 -50.63 3.74 11.59
N PRO A 259 -49.89 2.95 12.40
CA PRO A 259 -50.41 2.53 13.68
C PRO A 259 -50.93 3.77 14.40
N LEU A 260 -52.13 3.69 14.97
CA LEU A 260 -52.73 4.77 15.73
C LEU A 260 -51.86 5.03 16.97
N SER A 261 -50.88 5.90 16.82
CA SER A 261 -50.08 6.40 17.93
C SER A 261 -50.96 7.37 18.73
N PRO A 262 -51.10 7.19 20.05
CA PRO A 262 -51.78 8.17 20.87
C PRO A 262 -51.06 9.52 20.73
N SER A 263 -51.80 10.56 20.41
CA SER A 263 -51.30 11.92 20.21
C SER A 263 -50.47 12.39 21.40
N GLY A 264 -49.16 12.49 21.23
CA GLY A 264 -48.29 13.07 22.27
C GLY A 264 -46.80 12.84 22.03
N ALA A 265 -46.11 13.87 21.51
CA ALA A 265 -44.67 14.10 21.60
C ALA A 265 -43.71 13.06 20.96
N SER A 266 -43.59 13.08 19.63
CA SER A 266 -42.31 12.84 18.95
C SER A 266 -42.38 13.47 17.56
N ALA A 267 -42.16 14.78 17.53
CA ALA A 267 -41.80 15.47 16.30
C ALA A 267 -40.27 15.61 16.31
N LEU A 268 -39.64 15.24 15.18
CA LEU A 268 -38.24 15.43 14.81
C LEU A 268 -37.26 14.32 15.22
N ILE A 269 -37.44 13.12 14.64
CA ILE A 269 -36.29 12.35 14.15
C ILE A 269 -36.63 11.99 12.71
N ASP A 270 -36.03 12.73 11.77
CA ASP A 270 -36.03 12.38 10.36
C ASP A 270 -35.02 11.24 10.20
N GLU A 271 -35.49 10.00 10.20
CA GLU A 271 -34.68 8.87 9.74
C GLU A 271 -34.53 9.04 8.22
N ALA A 272 -33.50 9.77 7.83
CA ALA A 272 -33.02 9.81 6.47
C ALA A 272 -32.86 8.36 5.99
N LYS A 273 -33.70 7.96 5.04
CA LYS A 273 -33.56 6.68 4.32
C LYS A 273 -32.16 6.64 3.74
N GLU A 274 -31.31 5.81 4.34
CA GLU A 274 -30.05 5.40 3.75
C GLU A 274 -30.36 4.78 2.39
N ALA A 275 -29.81 5.35 1.33
CA ALA A 275 -29.89 4.78 0.00
C ALA A 275 -29.20 3.42 0.05
N VAL A 276 -29.95 2.36 -0.29
CA VAL A 276 -29.40 1.02 -0.47
C VAL A 276 -28.29 1.12 -1.52
N ILE A 277 -27.05 0.90 -1.08
CA ILE A 277 -25.89 0.91 -1.95
C ILE A 277 -26.02 -0.31 -2.85
N ASP A 278 -26.19 -0.06 -4.14
CA ASP A 278 -26.16 -1.10 -5.17
C ASP A 278 -24.78 -1.76 -5.16
N THR A 279 -24.77 -3.08 -4.95
CA THR A 279 -23.54 -3.91 -4.91
C THR A 279 -23.20 -4.49 -6.28
N GLY A 280 -23.94 -4.12 -7.33
CA GLY A 280 -23.68 -4.50 -8.71
C GLY A 280 -22.40 -3.90 -9.27
N SER A 281 -21.70 -4.67 -10.10
CA SER A 281 -20.49 -4.21 -10.79
C SER A 281 -20.91 -3.56 -12.11
N PRO A 282 -20.67 -2.25 -12.33
CA PRO A 282 -21.08 -1.56 -13.56
C PRO A 282 -20.29 -2.00 -14.82
N VAL A 283 -19.41 -2.99 -14.68
CA VAL A 283 -18.59 -3.55 -15.77
C VAL A 283 -19.05 -4.97 -16.14
N LEU A 284 -19.65 -5.71 -15.20
CA LEU A 284 -20.07 -7.10 -15.41
C LEU A 284 -21.59 -7.22 -15.60
N ASP A 285 -22.35 -6.26 -15.09
CA ASP A 285 -23.81 -6.23 -15.20
C ASP A 285 -24.23 -5.37 -16.40
N THR A 286 -25.06 -5.93 -17.28
CA THR A 286 -25.55 -5.27 -18.50
C THR A 286 -26.43 -4.08 -18.16
N GLU A 287 -26.14 -2.92 -18.76
CA GLU A 287 -26.83 -1.63 -18.59
C GLU A 287 -28.36 -1.78 -18.55
N ALA A 288 -28.98 -1.51 -17.40
CA ALA A 288 -30.41 -1.22 -17.31
C ALA A 288 -30.61 0.30 -17.48
N GLU A 289 -31.49 0.69 -18.41
CA GLU A 289 -31.82 2.09 -18.69
C GLU A 289 -32.32 2.84 -17.43
N PRO A 290 -32.00 4.14 -17.28
CA PRO A 290 -32.42 4.91 -16.12
C PRO A 290 -33.92 5.22 -16.17
N GLY A 291 -34.67 4.64 -15.25
CA GLY A 291 -36.04 5.06 -14.93
C GLY A 291 -36.02 6.39 -14.17
N PHE A 292 -36.76 7.39 -14.69
CA PHE A 292 -36.97 8.67 -14.02
C PHE A 292 -37.75 8.49 -12.71
N ALA A 293 -37.19 8.97 -11.61
CA ALA A 293 -37.88 9.53 -10.46
C ALA A 293 -37.05 10.69 -9.90
#